data_AF-A0A1W9MLB9-F1
#
_entry.id   AF-A0A1W9MLB9-F1
#
_cell.length_a   1.000
_cell.length_b   1.000
_cell.length_c   1.000
_cell.angle_alpha   90.00
_cell.angle_beta   90.00
_cell.angle_gamma   90.00
#
_symmetry.space_group_name_H-M   'P 1'
#
loop_
_entity.id
_entity.type
_entity.pdbx_description
1 polymer ?
#
loop_
_entity_poly.entity_id
_entity_poly.type
_entity_poly.pdbx_seq_one_letter_code
_entity_poly.pdbx_strand_id
1 'polypeptide(L)' 'MKVKINNRVENYKSVWFEPESGIIKAICQNKLPYEFEIIELKTYVEAVAIKTMIVRGAPAIGVTAGFGIAQACMQAPK' A
#
# COMPACT_ATOMS: atom_id res chain seq x y z
N MET A 1 -5.27 -10.47 -2.27
CA MET A 1 -6.13 -10.33 -3.47
C MET A 1 -5.60 -11.23 -4.57
N LYS A 2 -6.50 -11.91 -5.28
CA LYS A 2 -6.14 -12.70 -6.46
C LYS A 2 -5.99 -11.75 -7.64
N VAL A 3 -4.82 -11.72 -8.26
CA VAL A 3 -4.53 -10.89 -9.43
C VAL A 3 -4.24 -11.83 -10.60
N LYS A 4 -4.84 -11.54 -11.76
CA LYS A 4 -4.57 -12.30 -12.99
C LYS A 4 -3.56 -11.54 -13.84
N ILE A 5 -2.37 -12.09 -14.02
CA ILE A 5 -1.28 -11.51 -14.83
C ILE A 5 -0.88 -12.57 -15.86
N ASN A 6 -0.90 -12.24 -17.15
CA ASN A 6 -0.50 -13.15 -18.24
C ASN A 6 -1.12 -14.56 -18.15
N ASN A 7 -2.42 -14.62 -17.87
CA ASN A 7 -3.19 -15.86 -17.71
C ASN A 7 -2.82 -16.74 -16.50
N ARG A 8 -2.01 -16.24 -15.56
CA ARG A 8 -1.73 -16.85 -14.25
C ARG A 8 -2.43 -16.08 -13.14
N VAL A 9 -2.86 -16.79 -12.10
CA VAL A 9 -3.50 -16.19 -10.91
C VAL A 9 -2.54 -16.26 -9.75
N GLU A 10 -2.20 -15.10 -9.19
CA GLU A 10 -1.30 -14.99 -8.04
C GLU A 10 -2.00 -14.30 -6.86
N ASN A 11 -1.57 -14.64 -5.64
CA ASN A 11 -2.05 -14.01 -4.43
C ASN A 11 -1.11 -12.86 -4.04
N TYR A 12 -1.60 -11.63 -4.18
CA TYR A 12 -0.88 -10.43 -3.75
C TYR A 12 -1.46 -9.86 -2.45
N LYS A 13 -0.60 -9.28 -1.61
CA LYS A 13 -1.06 -8.36 -0.57
C LYS A 13 -1.46 -7.05 -1.25
N SER A 14 -2.60 -6.46 -0.87
CA SER A 14 -3.00 -5.15 -1.38
C SER A 14 -2.12 -4.02 -0.85
N VAL A 15 -1.59 -4.20 0.37
CA VAL A 15 -0.68 -3.30 1.08
C VAL A 15 0.29 -4.15 1.91
N TRP A 16 1.57 -3.79 1.95
CA TRP A 16 2.58 -4.40 2.81
C TRP A 16 3.64 -3.38 3.24
N PHE A 17 4.36 -3.71 4.30
CA PHE A 17 5.42 -2.88 4.87
C PHE A 17 6.76 -3.55 4.66
N GLU A 18 7.78 -2.77 4.30
CA GLU A 18 9.18 -3.20 4.20
C GLU A 18 9.95 -2.67 5.42
N PRO A 19 10.20 -3.50 6.45
CA PRO A 19 10.80 -3.06 7.70
C PRO A 19 12.22 -2.50 7.54
N GLU A 20 12.99 -3.00 6.58
CA GLU A 20 14.38 -2.61 6.36
C GLU A 20 14.48 -1.17 5.81
N SER A 21 13.52 -0.77 4.98
CA SER A 21 13.46 0.56 4.37
C SER A 21 12.48 1.50 5.08
N GLY A 22 11.58 0.96 5.91
CA GLY A 22 10.47 1.69 6.50
C GLY A 22 9.42 2.14 5.48
N ILE A 23 9.40 1.56 4.27
CA ILE A 23 8.51 1.98 3.18
C ILE A 23 7.25 1.10 3.18
N ILE A 24 6.08 1.73 3.00
CA ILE A 24 4.85 1.00 2.68
C ILE A 24 4.71 0.89 1.17
N LYS A 25 4.35 -0.30 0.69
CA LYS A 25 4.00 -0.55 -0.70
C LYS A 25 2.54 -0.94 -0.82
N ALA A 26 1.89 -0.47 -1.87
CA ALA A 26 0.50 -0.75 -2.15
C ALA A 26 0.25 -0.93 -3.64
N ILE A 27 -0.74 -1.76 -3.99
CA ILE A 27 -1.22 -1.85 -5.37
C ILE A 27 -2.08 -0.64 -5.67
N CYS A 28 -1.83 0.05 -6.78
CA CYS A 28 -2.64 1.17 -7.24
C CYS A 28 -4.02 0.70 -7.72
N GLN A 29 -5.02 0.66 -6.83
CA GLN A 29 -6.33 0.13 -7.17
C GLN A 29 -7.10 0.97 -8.21
N ASN A 30 -6.73 2.24 -8.38
CA ASN A 30 -7.34 3.14 -9.37
C ASN A 30 -7.01 2.74 -10.81
N LYS A 31 -5.90 2.04 -11.02
CA LYS A 31 -5.43 1.59 -12.33
C LYS A 31 -5.94 0.22 -12.73
N LEU A 32 -6.44 -0.55 -11.76
CA LEU A 32 -7.06 -1.85 -12.04
C LEU A 32 -8.40 -1.66 -12.76
N PRO A 33 -8.77 -2.55 -13.70
CA PRO A 33 -8.05 -3.77 -14.11
C PRO A 33 -7.03 -3.58 -15.25
N TYR A 34 -6.82 -2.35 -15.72
CA TYR A 34 -6.07 -2.07 -16.95
C TYR A 34 -4.55 -2.11 -16.75
N GLU A 35 -4.07 -1.64 -15.60
CA GLU A 35 -2.65 -1.59 -15.28
C GLU A 35 -2.41 -2.04 -13.84
N PHE A 36 -1.41 -2.91 -13.66
CA PHE A 36 -0.95 -3.37 -12.37
C PHE A 36 0.32 -2.59 -11.98
N GLU A 37 0.17 -1.65 -11.06
CA GLU A 37 1.27 -0.82 -10.57
C GLU A 37 1.40 -0.97 -9.05
N ILE A 38 2.63 -1.09 -8.58
CA ILE A 38 2.99 -1.02 -7.17
C ILE A 38 3.53 0.38 -6.89
N ILE A 39 2.91 1.08 -5.95
CA ILE A 39 3.35 2.40 -5.51
C ILE A 39 4.10 2.31 -4.18
N GLU A 40 5.02 3.25 -3.96
CA GLU A 40 5.78 3.40 -2.71
C GLU A 40 5.30 4.62 -1.93
N LEU A 41 4.85 4.40 -0.71
CA LEU A 41 4.48 5.44 0.25
C LEU A 41 5.66 5.62 1.21
N LYS A 42 6.50 6.62 0.89
CA LYS A 42 7.79 6.84 1.57
C LYS A 42 7.69 7.71 2.82
N THR A 43 6.58 8.42 2.99
CA THR A 43 6.34 9.36 4.09
C THR A 43 4.82 9.41 4.37
N TYR A 44 4.37 10.32 5.23
CA TYR A 44 2.98 10.62 5.65
C TYR A 44 1.90 10.72 4.54
N VAL A 45 2.31 10.59 3.27
CA VAL A 45 1.49 10.49 2.05
C VAL A 45 0.51 9.31 2.09
N GLU A 46 0.53 8.43 3.09
CA GLU A 46 -0.54 7.43 3.31
C GLU A 46 -1.93 8.04 3.43
N ALA A 47 -2.05 9.21 4.08
CA ALA A 47 -3.31 9.93 4.14
C ALA A 47 -3.80 10.29 2.73
N VAL A 48 -2.88 10.57 1.80
CA VAL A 48 -3.20 10.79 0.38
C VAL A 48 -3.60 9.48 -0.28
N ALA A 49 -2.92 8.36 -0.02
CA ALA A 49 -3.27 7.06 -0.60
C ALA A 49 -4.68 6.57 -0.22
N ILE A 50 -5.10 6.80 1.02
CA ILE A 50 -6.47 6.49 1.49
C ILE A 50 -7.48 7.48 0.89
N LYS A 51 -7.21 8.79 0.97
CA LYS A 51 -8.12 9.84 0.46
C LYS A 51 -8.34 9.77 -1.06
N THR A 52 -7.31 9.42 -1.82
CA THR A 52 -7.36 9.26 -3.28
C THR A 52 -7.87 7.88 -3.72
N MET A 53 -8.24 7.03 -2.75
CA MET A 53 -8.72 5.66 -2.97
C MET A 53 -7.73 4.74 -3.68
N ILE A 54 -6.44 5.11 -3.77
CA ILE A 54 -5.38 4.20 -4.18
C ILE A 54 -5.41 2.95 -3.29
N VAL A 55 -5.56 3.16 -1.98
CA VAL A 55 -5.90 2.10 -1.04
C VAL A 55 -7.35 2.28 -0.59
N ARG A 56 -8.13 1.21 -0.75
CA ARG A 56 -9.53 1.16 -0.33
C ARG A 56 -9.91 -0.24 0.17
N GLY A 57 -11.06 -0.30 0.85
CA GLY A 57 -11.57 -1.47 1.55
C GLY A 57 -11.20 -1.44 3.02
N ALA A 58 -12.16 -1.68 3.91
CA ALA A 58 -11.99 -1.47 5.35
C ALA A 58 -10.75 -2.15 5.95
N PRO A 59 -10.43 -3.43 5.63
CA PRO A 59 -9.21 -4.07 6.14
C PRO A 59 -7.93 -3.40 5.63
N ALA A 60 -7.87 -3.03 4.35
CA ALA A 60 -6.67 -2.43 3.75
C ALA A 60 -6.42 -1.01 4.27
N ILE A 61 -7.49 -0.24 4.50
CA ILE A 61 -7.41 1.09 5.13
C ILE A 61 -6.82 0.97 6.53
N GLY A 62 -7.32 0.04 7.36
CA GLY A 62 -6.82 -0.18 8.71
C GLY A 62 -5.34 -0.59 8.74
N VAL A 63 -4.94 -1.53 7.88
CA VAL A 63 -3.54 -1.96 7.75
C VAL A 63 -2.63 -0.81 7.32
N THR A 64 -3.06 -0.01 6.34
CA THR A 64 -2.29 1.16 5.86
C THR A 64 -2.12 2.19 6.95
N ALA A 65 -3.17 2.50 7.70
CA ALA A 65 -3.09 3.44 8.82
C ALA A 65 -2.15 2.94 9.92
N GLY A 66 -2.20 1.65 10.25
CA GLY A 66 -1.31 1.05 11.25
C GLY A 66 0.17 1.09 10.82
N PHE A 67 0.46 0.73 9.57
CA PHE A 67 1.80 0.87 9.02
C PHE A 67 2.27 2.32 8.97
N GLY A 68 1.35 3.26 8.77
CA GLY A 68 1.66 4.67 8.78
C GLY A 68 2.15 5.22 10.09
N ILE A 69 1.52 4.78 11.18
CA ILE A 69 2.00 5.08 12.52
C ILE A 69 3.41 4.49 12.73
N ALA A 70 3.66 3.25 12.28
CA ALA A 70 4.96 2.63 12.40
C ALA A 70 6.05 3.37 11.60
N GLN A 71 5.76 3.75 10.35
CA GLN A 71 6.65 4.54 9.50
C GLN A 71 6.96 5.89 10.15
N ALA A 72 5.96 6.59 10.68
CA ALA A 72 6.15 7.86 11.38
C ALA A 72 7.06 7.73 12.60
N CYS A 73 6.88 6.68 13.41
CA CYS A 73 7.76 6.40 14.56
C CYS A 73 9.21 6.14 14.13
N MET A 74 9.44 5.47 13.00
CA MET A 74 10.79 5.22 12.48
C MET A 74 11.45 6.49 11.91
N GLN A 75 10.66 7.42 11.38
CA GLN A 75 11.14 8.66 10.77
C GLN A 75 11.25 9.82 11.77
N ALA A 76 10.74 9.65 12.99
CA ALA A 76 10.80 10.68 14.02
C ALA A 76 12.27 11.03 14.36
N PRO A 77 12.62 12.31 14.42
CA PRO A 77 13.94 12.72 14.92
C PRO A 77 14.10 12.28 16.38
N LYS A 78 15.34 11.94 16.74
CA LYS A 78 15.72 11.58 18.12
C LYS A 78 15.63 12.76 19.06
#